data_AF-W1XZL0-F1
#
_entry.id   AF-W1XZL0-F1
#
_cell.length_a   1.000
_cell.length_b   1.000
_cell.length_c   1.000
_cell.angle_alpha   90.00
_cell.angle_beta   90.00
_cell.angle_gamma   90.00
#
_symmetry.space_group_name_H-M   'P 1'
#
loop_
_entity.id
_entity.type
_entity.pdbx_description
1 polymer ?
#
loop_
_entity_poly.entity_id
_entity_poly.type
_entity_poly.pdbx_seq_one_letter_code
_entity_poly.pdbx_strand_id
1 'polypeptide(L)'
;KNDWLTPETREKAIVKLNVIKPYIGYPEELPARYKDKVVDKSASLFENALAFARVEIKHSWSKWNQPVDYKEWGMPAHMVNAYYNPQKNLIVFPAAILQAPFYDLHQSSSANYGGIGAVIAHEIS
;
A
#
# COMPACT_ATOMS: atom_id res chain seq x y z
N LYS A 1 26.51 2.06 11.49
CA LYS A 1 27.29 3.32 11.48
C LYS A 1 27.39 3.77 10.02
N ASN A 2 26.90 4.96 9.68
CA ASN A 2 26.98 5.51 8.32
C ASN A 2 28.00 6.65 8.36
N ASP A 3 29.14 6.49 7.69
CA ASP A 3 30.28 7.42 7.79
C ASP A 3 30.46 8.30 6.55
N TRP A 4 29.55 8.20 5.57
CA TRP A 4 29.61 8.98 4.33
C TRP A 4 28.65 10.18 4.33
N LEU A 5 27.58 10.14 5.13
CA LEU A 5 26.68 11.28 5.34
C LEU A 5 27.24 12.25 6.39
N THR A 6 27.10 13.55 6.12
CA THR A 6 27.30 14.59 7.14
C THR A 6 26.33 14.40 8.31
N PRO A 7 26.68 14.88 9.52
CA PRO A 7 25.78 14.81 10.67
C PRO A 7 24.40 15.41 10.39
N GLU A 8 24.33 16.56 9.74
CA GLU A 8 23.06 17.28 9.48
C GLU A 8 22.13 16.49 8.57
N THR A 9 22.68 15.86 7.53
CA THR A 9 21.89 15.05 6.59
C THR A 9 21.38 13.77 7.26
N ARG A 10 22.20 13.16 8.12
CA ARG A 10 21.83 11.97 8.90
C ARG A 10 20.67 12.27 9.84
N GLU A 11 20.68 13.42 10.52
CA GLU A 11 19.56 13.83 11.37
C GLU A 11 18.26 13.97 10.57
N LYS A 12 18.30 14.53 9.36
CA LYS A 12 17.12 14.61 8.49
C LYS A 12 16.63 13.23 8.01
N ALA A 13 17.53 12.30 7.73
CA ALA A 13 17.17 10.92 7.39
C ALA A 13 16.46 10.22 8.56
N ILE A 14 16.93 10.41 9.80
CA ILE A 14 16.28 9.89 11.01
C ILE A 14 14.90 10.50 11.20
N VAL A 15 14.74 11.82 10.98
CA VAL A 15 13.43 12.48 11.04
C VAL A 15 12.44 11.84 10.06
N LYS A 16 12.85 11.58 8.80
CA LYS A 16 12.00 10.90 7.82
C LYS A 16 11.61 9.49 8.30
N LEU A 17 12.58 8.71 8.76
CA LEU A 17 12.38 7.33 9.22
C LEU A 17 11.39 7.27 10.40
N ASN A 18 11.52 8.18 11.37
CA ASN A 18 10.68 8.22 12.56
C ASN A 18 9.19 8.51 12.29
N VAL A 19 8.87 9.04 11.09
CA VAL A 19 7.49 9.34 10.71
C VAL A 19 6.96 8.46 9.57
N ILE A 20 7.67 7.37 9.21
CA ILE A 20 7.13 6.35 8.30
C ILE A 20 5.96 5.65 9.01
N LYS A 21 4.82 5.49 8.33
CA LYS A 21 3.70 4.69 8.87
C LYS A 21 3.54 3.37 8.12
N PRO A 22 3.46 2.23 8.83
CA PRO A 22 3.22 0.93 8.23
C PRO A 22 1.74 0.61 8.10
N TYR A 23 1.30 0.19 6.91
CA TYR A 23 -0.04 -0.34 6.65
C TYR A 23 0.08 -1.83 6.36
N ILE A 24 -0.62 -2.66 7.13
CA ILE A 24 -0.39 -4.11 7.15
C ILE A 24 -1.71 -4.85 6.91
N GLY A 25 -1.73 -5.77 5.95
CA GLY A 25 -2.88 -6.60 5.64
C GLY A 25 -3.88 -5.92 4.70
N TYR A 26 -4.78 -5.12 5.26
CA TYR A 26 -5.92 -4.56 4.54
C TYR A 26 -6.43 -3.25 5.19
N PRO A 27 -7.15 -2.39 4.45
CA PRO A 27 -7.76 -1.20 5.02
C PRO A 27 -8.89 -1.56 5.99
N GLU A 28 -8.98 -0.85 7.12
CA GLU A 28 -10.08 -1.01 8.10
C GLU A 28 -11.45 -0.69 7.49
N GLU A 29 -11.49 0.27 6.57
CA GLU A 29 -12.69 0.70 5.86
C GLU A 29 -12.55 0.45 4.36
N LEU A 30 -13.56 -0.16 3.74
CA LEU A 30 -13.60 -0.29 2.29
C LEU A 30 -13.88 1.07 1.62
N PRO A 31 -13.28 1.34 0.44
CA PRO A 31 -13.58 2.57 -0.29
C PRO A 31 -15.07 2.73 -0.57
N ALA A 32 -15.65 3.86 -0.14
CA ALA A 32 -17.09 4.11 -0.27
C ALA A 32 -17.61 3.96 -1.72
N ARG A 33 -16.78 4.32 -2.71
CA ARG A 33 -17.08 4.19 -4.14
C ARG A 33 -17.39 2.77 -4.61
N TYR A 34 -17.01 1.75 -3.85
CA TYR A 34 -17.32 0.36 -4.20
C TYR A 34 -18.82 0.08 -4.19
N LYS A 35 -19.61 0.86 -3.41
CA LYS A 35 -21.08 0.79 -3.44
C LYS A 35 -21.67 1.17 -4.80
N ASP A 36 -20.95 1.99 -5.57
CA ASP A 36 -21.38 2.44 -6.90
C ASP A 36 -20.94 1.47 -8.01
N LYS A 37 -20.15 0.44 -7.71
CA LYS A 37 -19.73 -0.60 -8.66
C LYS A 37 -20.73 -1.75 -8.67
N VAL A 38 -21.89 -1.51 -9.27
CA VAL A 38 -22.96 -2.51 -9.42
C VAL A 38 -22.87 -3.19 -10.78
N VAL A 39 -22.87 -4.53 -10.79
CA VAL A 39 -22.94 -5.32 -12.02
C VAL A 39 -24.37 -5.36 -12.53
N ASP A 40 -24.60 -4.89 -13.76
CA ASP A 40 -25.84 -5.13 -14.49
C ASP A 40 -25.75 -6.49 -15.20
N LYS A 41 -26.60 -7.42 -14.79
CA LYS A 41 -26.65 -8.78 -15.34
C LYS A 41 -27.19 -8.85 -16.77
N SER A 42 -27.87 -7.80 -17.24
CA SER A 42 -28.37 -7.71 -18.60
C SER A 42 -27.38 -7.06 -19.57
N ALA A 43 -26.36 -6.38 -19.05
CA ALA A 43 -25.34 -5.71 -19.82
C ALA A 43 -24.16 -6.65 -20.17
N SER A 44 -23.47 -6.33 -21.26
CA SER A 44 -22.23 -7.00 -21.64
C SER A 44 -21.09 -6.72 -20.65
N LEU A 45 -20.01 -7.52 -20.74
CA LEU A 45 -18.79 -7.28 -19.98
C LEU A 45 -18.22 -5.88 -20.24
N PHE A 46 -18.23 -5.44 -21.50
CA PHE A 46 -17.69 -4.13 -21.89
C PHE A 46 -18.48 -2.98 -21.27
N GLU A 47 -19.81 -3.06 -21.28
CA GLU A 47 -20.67 -2.04 -20.70
C GLU A 47 -20.49 -1.93 -19.18
N ASN A 48 -20.42 -3.08 -18.48
CA ASN A 48 -20.11 -3.11 -17.06
C ASN A 48 -18.72 -2.54 -16.75
N ALA A 49 -17.70 -2.90 -17.55
CA ALA A 49 -16.35 -2.36 -17.39
C ALA A 49 -16.31 -0.83 -17.59
N LEU A 50 -17.03 -0.31 -18.59
CA LEU A 50 -17.15 1.12 -18.82
C LEU A 50 -17.89 1.84 -17.67
N ALA A 51 -18.93 1.21 -17.11
CA ALA A 51 -19.62 1.73 -15.93
C ALA A 51 -18.66 1.85 -14.72
N PHE A 52 -17.85 0.82 -14.47
CA PHE A 52 -16.85 0.85 -13.39
C PHE A 52 -15.74 1.89 -13.63
N ALA A 53 -15.29 2.05 -14.89
CA ALA A 53 -14.32 3.08 -15.24
C ALA A 53 -14.86 4.49 -14.95
N ARG A 54 -16.15 4.75 -15.23
CA ARG A 54 -16.79 6.04 -14.90
C ARG A 54 -16.81 6.32 -13.40
N VAL A 55 -17.04 5.30 -12.56
CA VAL A 55 -16.98 5.43 -11.09
C VAL A 55 -15.58 5.82 -10.64
N GLU A 56 -14.53 5.16 -11.15
CA GLU A 56 -13.13 5.46 -10.79
C GLU A 56 -12.68 6.84 -11.28
N ILE A 57 -13.09 7.24 -12.49
CA ILE A 57 -12.81 8.59 -13.01
C ILE A 57 -13.49 9.64 -12.12
N LYS A 58 -14.78 9.47 -11.81
CA LYS A 58 -15.52 10.38 -10.93
C LYS A 58 -14.85 10.50 -9.55
N HIS A 59 -14.43 9.38 -8.97
CA HIS A 59 -13.70 9.38 -7.69
C HIS A 59 -12.35 10.09 -7.78
N SER A 60 -11.62 9.94 -8.88
CA SER A 60 -10.35 10.62 -9.08
C SER A 60 -10.54 12.14 -9.15
N TRP A 61 -11.55 12.59 -9.88
CA TRP A 61 -11.91 14.02 -9.95
C TRP A 61 -12.44 14.56 -8.62
N SER A 62 -13.15 13.77 -7.82
CA SER A 62 -13.67 14.23 -6.52
C SER A 62 -12.57 14.53 -5.51
N LYS A 63 -11.33 14.09 -5.75
CA LYS A 63 -10.17 14.39 -4.90
C LYS A 63 -9.54 15.76 -5.21
N TRP A 64 -9.93 16.40 -6.31
CA TRP A 64 -9.40 17.71 -6.67
C TRP A 64 -9.78 18.76 -5.61
N ASN A 65 -8.79 19.55 -5.18
CA ASN A 65 -8.95 20.59 -4.15
C ASN A 65 -9.52 20.06 -2.82
N GLN A 66 -9.28 18.78 -2.50
CA GLN A 66 -9.61 18.17 -1.22
C GLN A 66 -8.34 17.82 -0.43
N PRO A 67 -8.43 17.72 0.90
CA PRO A 67 -7.34 17.17 1.71
C PRO A 67 -6.95 15.76 1.27
N VAL A 68 -5.67 15.40 1.45
CA VAL A 68 -5.18 14.05 1.17
C VAL A 68 -5.83 13.06 2.12
N ASP A 69 -6.46 12.03 1.56
CA ASP A 69 -6.97 10.90 2.35
C ASP A 69 -5.84 9.92 2.67
N TYR A 70 -5.47 9.84 3.94
CA TYR A 70 -4.47 8.89 4.42
C TYR A 70 -5.02 7.48 4.60
N LYS A 71 -6.35 7.27 4.64
CA LYS A 71 -6.95 5.93 4.75
C LYS A 71 -6.87 5.14 3.44
N GLU A 72 -6.59 5.79 2.32
CA GLU A 72 -6.57 5.14 1.00
C GLU A 72 -5.30 4.33 0.73
N TRP A 73 -5.50 3.10 0.26
CA TRP A 73 -4.45 2.16 -0.15
C TRP A 73 -4.29 2.14 -1.68
N GLY A 74 -3.04 2.04 -2.15
CA GLY A 74 -2.70 1.90 -3.56
C GLY A 74 -2.74 0.46 -4.09
N MET A 75 -2.80 -0.56 -3.21
CA MET A 75 -2.90 -1.96 -3.58
C MET A 75 -4.02 -2.66 -2.80
N PRO A 76 -4.74 -3.61 -3.42
CA PRO A 76 -5.71 -4.43 -2.71
C PRO A 76 -5.00 -5.49 -1.85
N ALA A 77 -5.67 -5.95 -0.79
CA ALA A 77 -5.13 -6.89 0.18
C ALA A 77 -4.70 -8.25 -0.42
N HIS A 78 -5.29 -8.67 -1.53
CA HIS A 78 -5.01 -9.93 -2.20
C HIS A 78 -3.81 -9.88 -3.17
N MET A 79 -3.19 -8.71 -3.35
CA MET A 79 -2.03 -8.57 -4.22
C MET A 79 -0.77 -9.08 -3.51
N VAL A 80 -0.04 -10.01 -4.12
CA VAL A 80 1.27 -10.47 -3.62
C VAL A 80 2.33 -9.46 -4.04
N ASN A 81 2.43 -8.35 -3.30
CA ASN A 81 3.38 -7.27 -3.54
C ASN A 81 3.55 -6.43 -2.25
N ALA A 82 4.41 -5.41 -2.29
CA ALA A 82 4.51 -4.35 -1.28
C ALA A 82 4.82 -3.01 -1.97
N TYR A 83 4.67 -1.89 -1.26
CA TYR A 83 5.10 -0.59 -1.81
C TYR A 83 5.38 0.48 -0.75
N TYR A 84 6.24 1.43 -1.13
CA TYR A 84 6.43 2.71 -0.48
C TYR A 84 5.71 3.85 -1.24
N ASN A 85 5.03 4.72 -0.50
CA ASN A 85 4.47 5.97 -1.05
C ASN A 85 5.31 7.17 -0.58
N PRO A 86 6.08 7.82 -1.47
CA PRO A 86 6.94 8.94 -1.10
C PRO A 86 6.19 10.21 -0.67
N GLN A 87 4.98 10.44 -1.20
CA GLN A 87 4.20 11.63 -0.88
C GLN A 87 3.56 11.54 0.51
N LYS A 88 3.19 10.32 0.93
CA LYS A 88 2.57 10.07 2.24
C LYS A 88 3.57 9.55 3.29
N ASN A 89 4.79 9.19 2.88
CA ASN A 89 5.79 8.50 3.70
C ASN A 89 5.22 7.23 4.38
N LEU A 90 4.60 6.36 3.57
CA LEU A 90 3.94 5.13 4.02
C LEU A 90 4.60 3.91 3.40
N ILE A 91 4.69 2.82 4.15
CA ILE A 91 5.04 1.49 3.63
C ILE A 91 3.84 0.57 3.80
N VAL A 92 3.53 -0.24 2.79
CA VAL A 92 2.30 -1.02 2.75
C VAL A 92 2.57 -2.46 2.36
N PHE A 93 2.06 -3.39 3.17
CA PHE A 93 2.20 -4.84 3.00
C PHE A 93 0.81 -5.48 2.95
N PRO A 94 0.21 -5.64 1.76
CA PRO A 94 -1.02 -6.40 1.56
C PRO A 94 -0.99 -7.79 2.25
N ALA A 95 -2.14 -8.27 2.70
CA ALA A 95 -2.26 -9.54 3.41
C ALA A 95 -1.65 -10.72 2.63
N ALA A 96 -1.80 -10.73 1.30
CA ALA A 96 -1.32 -11.82 0.46
C ALA A 96 0.20 -11.90 0.30
N ILE A 97 0.99 -10.88 0.68
CA ILE A 97 2.46 -11.07 0.76
C ILE A 97 2.89 -11.67 2.11
N LEU A 98 2.02 -11.66 3.12
CA LEU A 98 2.30 -12.15 4.48
C LEU A 98 2.02 -13.66 4.62
N GLN A 99 2.58 -14.44 3.70
CA GLN A 99 2.49 -15.89 3.66
C GLN A 99 3.80 -16.50 3.14
N ALA A 100 3.96 -17.81 3.29
CA ALA A 100 5.13 -18.51 2.79
C ALA A 100 5.29 -18.28 1.27
N PRO A 101 6.53 -18.10 0.76
CA PRO A 101 7.79 -18.22 1.48
C PRO A 101 8.27 -16.95 2.20
N PHE A 102 7.54 -15.83 2.10
CA PHE A 102 7.97 -14.55 2.68
C PHE A 102 7.81 -14.53 4.20
N TYR A 103 6.67 -15.00 4.71
CA TYR A 103 6.37 -15.03 6.13
C TYR A 103 5.58 -16.27 6.53
N ASP A 104 5.99 -16.93 7.62
CA ASP A 104 5.21 -18.00 8.24
C ASP A 104 5.43 -17.97 9.77
N LEU A 105 4.38 -18.26 10.54
CA LEU A 105 4.46 -18.35 12.00
C LEU A 105 5.28 -19.55 12.49
N HIS A 106 5.44 -20.57 11.65
CA HIS A 106 6.13 -21.82 11.94
C HIS A 106 7.52 -21.93 11.28
N GLN A 107 7.91 -20.98 10.42
CA GLN A 107 9.27 -20.97 9.85
C GLN A 107 10.28 -20.30 10.79
N SER A 108 11.57 -20.59 10.57
CA SER A 108 12.64 -20.00 11.39
C SER A 108 12.64 -18.47 11.27
N SER A 109 13.12 -17.80 12.31
CA SER A 109 13.32 -16.34 12.27
C SER A 109 14.23 -15.95 11.11
N SER A 110 15.28 -16.72 10.81
CA SER A 110 16.16 -16.48 9.67
C SER A 110 15.44 -16.50 8.32
N ALA A 111 14.48 -17.42 8.12
CA ALA A 111 13.67 -17.45 6.91
C ALA A 111 12.74 -16.24 6.83
N ASN A 112 12.09 -15.85 7.94
CA ASN A 112 11.26 -14.64 8.00
C ASN A 112 12.07 -13.35 7.75
N TYR A 113 13.26 -13.22 8.33
CA TYR A 113 14.13 -12.06 8.11
C TYR A 113 14.67 -12.02 6.66
N GLY A 114 15.00 -13.18 6.08
CA GLY A 114 15.43 -13.27 4.68
C GLY A 114 14.30 -13.05 3.66
N GLY A 115 13.07 -13.42 4.02
CA GLY A 115 11.86 -13.21 3.24
C GLY A 115 11.26 -11.83 3.48
N ILE A 116 10.22 -11.75 4.32
CA ILE A 116 9.49 -10.50 4.57
C ILE A 116 10.38 -9.42 5.17
N GLY A 117 11.41 -9.77 5.96
CA GLY A 117 12.35 -8.79 6.51
C GLY A 117 13.13 -8.03 5.42
N ALA A 118 13.57 -8.72 4.38
CA ALA A 118 14.24 -8.10 3.23
C ALA A 118 13.27 -7.22 2.42
N VAL A 119 12.01 -7.64 2.28
CA VAL A 119 10.96 -6.82 1.64
C VAL A 119 10.67 -5.56 2.46
N ILE A 120 10.55 -5.65 3.79
CA ILE A 120 10.38 -4.49 4.66
C ILE A 120 11.56 -3.52 4.51
N ALA A 121 12.79 -4.04 4.44
CA ALA A 121 13.98 -3.23 4.22
C ALA A 121 13.95 -2.52 2.85
N HIS A 122 13.50 -3.21 1.79
CA HIS A 122 13.33 -2.64 0.46
C HIS A 122 12.36 -1.45 0.44
N GLU A 123 11.20 -1.58 1.11
CA GLU A 123 10.22 -0.49 1.16
C GLU A 123 10.65 0.70 2.03
N ILE A 124 11.60 0.52 2.95
CA ILE A 124 12.16 1.60 3.77
C ILE A 124 13.31 2.33 3.03
N SER A 125 14.05 1.62 2.18
CA SER A 125 15.32 2.08 1.58
C SER A 125 15.22 3.27 0.63
#